data_AF-A0AAU5LN64-F1
#
_entry.id   AF-A0AAU5LN64-F1
#
_cell.length_a   1.000
_cell.length_b   1.000
_cell.length_c   1.000
_cell.angle_alpha   90.00
_cell.angle_beta   90.00
_cell.angle_gamma   90.00
#
_symmetry.space_group_name_H-M   'P 1'
#
loop_
_entity.id
_entity.type
_entity.pdbx_description
1 polymer ?
#
loop_
_entity_poly.entity_id
_entity_poly.type
_entity_poly.pdbx_seq_one_letter_code
_entity_poly.pdbx_strand_id
1 'polypeptide(L)'
;MARLEPFLALASAVTEGRLSAQEFAIICLPLYKNYPDPFPSREHFELATELFYLANDYADEPFDDLIGADQVRERTAQLAIRMHALLRDPRNDSVADGEET
;
A
#
# COMPACT_ATOMS: atom_id res chain seq x y z
N MET A 1 7.78 -1.71 14.58
CA MET A 1 8.10 -1.91 13.15
C MET A 1 6.81 -1.89 12.36
N ALA A 2 6.74 -1.05 11.33
CA ALA A 2 5.54 -0.89 10.52
C ALA A 2 5.21 -2.18 9.77
N ARG A 3 3.92 -2.38 9.58
CA ARG A 3 3.36 -3.61 9.03
C ARG A 3 2.68 -3.28 7.71
N LEU A 4 2.90 -4.10 6.68
CA LEU A 4 2.19 -3.92 5.41
C LEU A 4 0.71 -4.33 5.51
N GLU A 5 0.32 -5.04 6.57
CA GLU A 5 -1.02 -5.58 6.77
C GLU A 5 -2.16 -4.55 6.59
N PRO A 6 -2.09 -3.31 7.11
CA PRO A 6 -3.13 -2.31 6.88
C PRO A 6 -3.22 -1.88 5.41
N PHE A 7 -2.09 -1.74 4.73
CA PHE A 7 -2.03 -1.35 3.32
C PHE A 7 -2.51 -2.49 2.41
N LEU A 8 -2.13 -3.72 2.73
CA LEU A 8 -2.60 -4.92 2.06
C LEU A 8 -4.11 -5.10 2.25
N ALA A 9 -4.63 -4.94 3.47
CA ALA A 9 -6.06 -5.04 3.73
C ALA A 9 -6.86 -4.02 2.91
N LEU A 10 -6.32 -2.80 2.77
CA LEU A 10 -6.91 -1.76 1.97
C LEU A 10 -6.89 -2.09 0.46
N ALA A 11 -5.74 -2.52 -0.07
CA ALA A 11 -5.59 -2.92 -1.47
C ALA A 11 -6.51 -4.11 -1.84
N SER A 12 -6.60 -5.12 -0.96
CA SER A 12 -7.50 -6.27 -1.14
C SER A 12 -8.97 -5.86 -1.10
N ALA A 13 -9.36 -4.95 -0.22
CA ALA A 13 -10.75 -4.49 -0.14
C ALA A 13 -11.22 -3.78 -1.42
N VAL A 14 -10.33 -3.02 -2.09
CA VAL A 14 -10.62 -2.44 -3.41
C VAL A 14 -10.71 -3.51 -4.49
N THR A 15 -9.75 -4.44 -4.51
CA THR A 15 -9.68 -5.53 -5.49
C THR A 15 -10.94 -6.41 -5.46
N GLU A 16 -11.43 -6.69 -4.25
CA GLU A 16 -12.63 -7.50 -4.01
C GLU A 16 -13.95 -6.71 -4.20
N GLY A 17 -13.87 -5.41 -4.53
CA GLY A 17 -15.05 -4.55 -4.71
C GLY A 17 -15.77 -4.20 -3.40
N ARG A 18 -15.14 -4.41 -2.24
CA ARG A 18 -15.66 -3.99 -0.93
C ARG A 18 -15.47 -2.49 -0.67
N LEU A 19 -14.53 -1.86 -1.35
CA LEU A 19 -14.31 -0.42 -1.36
C LEU A 19 -14.28 0.10 -2.80
N SER A 20 -14.89 1.25 -3.02
CA SER A 20 -14.69 2.05 -4.24
C SER A 20 -13.30 2.68 -4.28
N ALA A 21 -12.88 3.13 -5.47
CA ALA A 21 -11.62 3.87 -5.64
C ALA A 21 -11.63 5.21 -4.87
N GLN A 22 -12.79 5.86 -4.75
CA GLN A 22 -12.94 7.08 -3.96
C GLN A 22 -12.76 6.81 -2.46
N GLU A 23 -13.41 5.79 -1.91
CA GLU A 23 -13.25 5.41 -0.49
C GLU A 23 -11.80 5.00 -0.20
N PHE A 24 -11.19 4.27 -1.11
CA PHE A 24 -9.76 3.95 -1.05
C PHE A 24 -8.89 5.20 -0.93
N ALA A 25 -9.07 6.19 -1.81
CA ALA A 25 -8.28 7.42 -1.76
C ALA A 25 -8.47 8.18 -0.43
N ILE A 26 -9.71 8.26 0.06
CA ILE A 26 -10.04 8.90 1.33
C ILE A 26 -9.36 8.22 2.52
N ILE A 27 -9.24 6.88 2.51
CA ILE A 27 -8.65 6.11 3.62
C ILE A 27 -7.12 6.01 3.51
N CYS A 28 -6.59 5.82 2.30
CA CYS A 28 -5.17 5.55 2.07
C CYS A 28 -4.27 6.75 2.44
N LEU A 29 -4.67 7.96 2.04
CA LEU A 29 -3.89 9.17 2.28
C LEU A 29 -3.63 9.45 3.77
N PRO A 30 -4.65 9.46 4.67
CA PRO A 30 -4.41 9.65 6.09
C PRO A 30 -3.70 8.45 6.73
N LEU A 31 -3.95 7.21 6.27
CA LEU A 31 -3.27 6.01 6.78
C LEU A 31 -1.75 6.11 6.56
N TYR A 32 -1.33 6.48 5.35
CA TYR A 32 0.08 6.61 5.01
C TYR A 32 0.77 7.75 5.78
N LYS A 33 0.13 8.93 5.86
CA LYS A 33 0.71 10.11 6.52
C LYS A 33 0.86 9.98 8.03
N ASN A 34 -0.04 9.25 8.68
CA ASN A 34 -0.05 9.08 10.13
C ASN A 34 0.48 7.72 10.57
N TYR A 35 1.21 7.02 9.70
CA TYR A 35 1.71 5.70 10.02
C TYR A 35 2.79 5.80 11.13
N PRO A 36 2.58 5.16 12.29
CA PRO A 36 3.32 5.50 13.53
C PRO A 36 4.73 4.92 13.59
N ASP A 37 5.02 3.90 12.79
CA ASP A 37 6.27 3.14 12.84
C ASP A 37 7.08 3.29 11.54
N PRO A 38 8.42 3.16 11.60
CA PRO A 38 9.25 3.05 10.39
C PRO A 38 9.04 1.68 9.71
N PHE A 39 9.15 1.68 8.38
CA PHE A 39 9.08 0.46 7.58
C PHE A 39 10.29 -0.47 7.81
N PRO A 40 10.07 -1.79 7.91
CA PRO A 40 11.14 -2.77 8.21
C PRO A 40 12.22 -2.83 7.13
N SER A 41 11.83 -2.58 5.87
CA SER A 41 12.77 -2.56 4.75
C SER A 41 12.34 -1.53 3.72
N ARG A 42 13.27 -1.19 2.81
CA ARG A 42 13.01 -0.32 1.68
C ARG A 42 11.85 -0.83 0.81
N GLU A 43 11.75 -2.14 0.62
CA GLU A 43 10.67 -2.74 -0.18
C GLU A 43 9.29 -2.55 0.47
N HIS A 44 9.20 -2.61 1.81
CA HIS A 44 7.96 -2.29 2.51
C HIS A 44 7.55 -0.82 2.32
N PHE A 45 8.53 0.08 2.43
CA PHE A 45 8.30 1.51 2.20
C PHE A 45 7.85 1.80 0.77
N GLU A 46 8.52 1.23 -0.23
CA GLU A 46 8.20 1.42 -1.65
C GLU A 46 6.79 0.93 -1.97
N LEU A 47 6.38 -0.25 -1.48
CA LEU A 47 5.02 -0.76 -1.71
C LEU A 47 3.94 0.12 -1.08
N ALA A 48 4.16 0.60 0.15
CA ALA A 48 3.22 1.52 0.80
C ALA A 48 3.16 2.88 0.07
N THR A 49 4.31 3.35 -0.43
CA THR A 49 4.44 4.59 -1.21
C THR A 49 3.73 4.49 -2.56
N GLU A 50 3.87 3.36 -3.27
CA GLU A 50 3.17 3.09 -4.52
C GLU A 50 1.64 3.13 -4.30
N LEU A 51 1.15 2.56 -3.20
CA LEU A 51 -0.27 2.62 -2.85
C LEU A 51 -0.73 4.06 -2.54
N PHE A 52 0.11 4.85 -1.88
CA PHE A 52 -0.16 6.27 -1.61
C PHE A 52 -0.26 7.09 -2.91
N TYR A 53 0.66 6.92 -3.86
CA TYR A 53 0.58 7.63 -5.14
C TYR A 53 -0.66 7.22 -5.94
N LEU A 54 -1.01 5.94 -5.91
CA LEU A 54 -2.24 5.46 -6.54
C LEU A 54 -3.49 6.14 -5.97
N ALA A 55 -3.53 6.34 -4.65
CA ALA A 55 -4.62 7.08 -3.99
C ALA A 55 -4.60 8.58 -4.31
N ASN A 56 -3.41 9.17 -4.42
CA ASN A 56 -3.24 10.58 -4.71
C ASN A 56 -3.61 10.94 -6.16
N ASP A 57 -3.35 10.03 -7.10
CA ASP A 57 -3.56 10.26 -8.54
C ASP A 57 -4.97 9.88 -9.00
N TYR A 58 -5.82 9.37 -8.10
CA TYR A 58 -7.21 9.02 -8.39
C TYR A 58 -8.06 10.26 -8.66
N ALA A 59 -8.86 10.18 -9.73
CA ALA A 59 -9.94 11.11 -10.00
C ALA A 59 -11.19 10.38 -10.52
N ASP A 60 -12.36 10.86 -10.09
CA ASP A 60 -13.67 10.32 -10.52
C ASP A 60 -13.90 10.58 -12.02
N GLU A 61 -13.51 11.76 -12.48
CA GLU A 61 -13.43 12.14 -13.89
C GLU A 61 -11.94 12.35 -14.26
N PRO A 62 -11.21 11.28 -14.64
CA PRO A 62 -9.78 11.38 -14.89
C PRO A 62 -9.49 12.21 -16.16
N PHE A 63 -8.54 13.13 -16.04
CA PHE A 63 -7.98 13.91 -17.13
C PHE A 63 -6.44 13.88 -17.05
N ASP A 64 -5.78 13.99 -18.20
CA ASP A 64 -4.32 13.93 -18.32
C ASP A 64 -3.70 12.68 -17.66
N ASP A 65 -2.88 12.87 -16.62
CA ASP A 65 -2.12 11.83 -15.91
C ASP A 65 -2.91 11.17 -14.74
N LEU A 66 -4.17 11.59 -14.51
CA LEU A 66 -5.00 11.04 -13.43
C LEU A 66 -5.61 9.69 -13.80
N ILE A 67 -5.83 8.85 -12.79
CA ILE A 67 -6.33 7.49 -12.98
C ILE A 67 -7.78 7.33 -12.52
N GLY A 68 -8.56 6.58 -13.29
CA GLY A 68 -9.93 6.22 -12.96
C GLY A 68 -10.05 4.96 -12.09
N ALA A 69 -11.28 4.63 -11.68
CA ALA A 69 -11.57 3.54 -10.75
C ALA A 69 -11.06 2.15 -11.21
N ASP A 70 -11.14 1.83 -12.51
CA ASP A 70 -10.65 0.54 -13.03
C ASP A 70 -9.13 0.40 -12.93
N GLN A 71 -8.38 1.48 -13.20
CA GLN A 71 -6.93 1.49 -13.04
C GLN A 71 -6.51 1.36 -11.58
N VAL A 72 -7.25 1.99 -10.65
CA VAL A 72 -7.03 1.82 -9.21
C VAL A 72 -7.24 0.35 -8.83
N ARG A 73 -8.31 -0.30 -9.29
CA ARG A 73 -8.57 -1.72 -9.01
C ARG A 73 -7.46 -2.62 -9.55
N GLU A 74 -7.04 -2.41 -10.80
CA GLU A 74 -5.99 -3.23 -11.42
C GLU A 74 -4.66 -3.09 -10.68
N ARG A 75 -4.24 -1.85 -10.41
CA ARG A 75 -2.94 -1.59 -9.76
C ARG A 75 -2.93 -1.99 -8.28
N THR A 76 -4.04 -1.81 -7.55
CA THR A 76 -4.16 -2.32 -6.17
C THR A 76 -4.05 -3.84 -6.12
N ALA A 77 -4.60 -4.57 -7.11
CA ALA A 77 -4.47 -6.02 -7.18
C ALA A 77 -3.01 -6.47 -7.36
N GLN A 78 -2.26 -5.79 -8.22
CA GLN A 78 -0.83 -6.07 -8.43
C GLN A 78 0.00 -5.78 -7.17
N LEU A 79 -0.27 -4.67 -6.48
CA LEU A 79 0.38 -4.31 -5.22
C LEU A 79 0.05 -5.31 -4.11
N ALA A 80 -1.20 -5.75 -4.01
CA ALA A 80 -1.63 -6.74 -3.01
C ALA A 80 -0.87 -8.07 -3.17
N ILE A 81 -0.64 -8.52 -4.40
CA ILE A 81 0.16 -9.73 -4.67
C ILE A 81 1.60 -9.56 -4.16
N ARG A 82 2.24 -8.41 -4.46
CA ARG A 82 3.62 -8.11 -4.02
C ARG A 82 3.72 -8.00 -2.50
N MET A 83 2.77 -7.31 -1.86
CA MET A 83 2.69 -7.22 -0.40
C MET A 83 2.50 -8.59 0.25
N HIS A 84 1.65 -9.45 -0.32
CA HIS A 84 1.46 -10.83 0.15
C HIS A 84 2.74 -11.67 0.06
N ALA A 85 3.51 -11.52 -1.03
CA ALA A 85 4.78 -12.21 -1.17
C ALA A 85 5.77 -11.76 -0.09
N LEU A 86 5.84 -10.44 0.17
CA LEU A 86 6.75 -9.86 1.14
C LEU A 86 6.44 -10.27 2.58
N LEU A 87 5.16 -10.35 2.94
CA LEU A 87 4.69 -10.80 4.26
C LEU A 87 4.81 -12.31 4.48
N ARG A 88 4.97 -13.10 3.42
CA ARG A 88 5.12 -14.57 3.49
C ARG A 88 6.57 -15.03 3.50
N ASP A 89 7.55 -14.15 3.25
CA ASP A 89 8.96 -14.54 3.32
C ASP A 89 9.46 -14.45 4.78
N PRO A 90 9.69 -15.60 5.47
CA PRO A 90 10.14 -15.62 6.86
C PRO A 90 11.57 -15.08 7.04
N ARG A 91 12.31 -14.82 5.96
CA ARG A 91 13.67 -14.27 6.01
C ARG A 91 13.69 -12.73 6.12
N ASN A 92 12.53 -12.08 5.99
CA ASN A 92 12.42 -10.62 6.00
C ASN A 92 12.20 -10.02 7.41
N ASP A 93 12.02 -10.88 8.43
CA ASP A 93 11.94 -10.51 9.85
C ASP A 93 13.34 -10.45 10.52
N SER A 94 14.42 -10.72 9.77
CA SER A 94 15.77 -10.89 10.31
C SER A 94 16.72 -9.74 9.94
N VAL A 95 16.41 -8.50 10.31
CA VAL A 95 17.45 -7.46 10.49
C VAL A 95 17.04 -6.48 11.60
N ALA A 96 17.12 -6.92 12.86
CA ALA A 96 17.17 -6.02 14.01
C ALA A 96 17.80 -6.73 15.21
N ASP A 97 19.02 -7.23 15.03
CA ASP A 97 19.89 -7.55 16.17
C ASP A 97 21.34 -7.38 15.70
N GLY A 98 21.92 -6.22 16.03
CA GLY A 98 23.28 -5.90 15.60
C GLY A 98 23.57 -4.40 15.55
N GLU A 99 23.52 -3.74 16.70
CA GLU A 99 24.56 -2.76 17.04
C GLU A 99 24.68 -2.69 18.56
N GLU A 100 25.51 -3.58 19.08
CA GLU A 100 26.19 -3.46 20.37
C GLU A 100 27.53 -2.76 20.07
N THR A 101 27.69 -1.51 20.52
CA THR A 101 28.91 -0.93 21.12
C THR A 101 28.63 0.44 21.73
#